data_AF-A0A447RZ87-F1
#
_entry.id   AF-A0A447RZ87-F1
#
_cell.length_a   1.000
_cell.length_b   1.000
_cell.length_c   1.000
_cell.angle_alpha   90.00
_cell.angle_beta   90.00
_cell.angle_gamma   90.00
#
_symmetry.space_group_name_H-M   'P 1'
#
loop_
_entity.id
_entity.type
_entity.pdbx_description
1 polymer ?
#
loop_
_entity_poly.entity_id
_entity_poly.type
_entity_poly.pdbx_seq_one_letter_code
_entity_poly.pdbx_strand_id
1 'polypeptide(L)' 'MRNNILVASALAATAIMFVAGCSSNQSIKTTDGKTIVTSGKPQVDDDTGLVSYKNAENRPRGAD' A
#
# COMPACT_ATOMS: atom_id res chain seq x y z
N MET A 1 -3.81 -13.53 -38.71
CA MET A 1 -3.75 -12.11 -38.28
C MET A 1 -4.86 -11.75 -37.30
N ARG A 2 -6.15 -11.93 -37.63
CA ARG A 2 -7.27 -11.58 -36.72
C ARG A 2 -7.28 -12.38 -35.40
N ASN A 3 -6.89 -13.65 -35.45
CA ASN A 3 -6.84 -14.56 -34.30
C ASN A 3 -5.67 -14.22 -33.34
N ASN A 4 -4.52 -13.82 -33.90
CA ASN A 4 -3.36 -13.39 -33.12
C ASN A 4 -3.64 -12.08 -32.38
N ILE A 5 -4.40 -11.17 -33.00
CA ILE A 5 -4.85 -9.92 -32.37
C ILE A 5 -5.79 -10.22 -31.19
N LEU A 6 -6.73 -11.16 -31.36
CA LEU A 6 -7.65 -11.57 -30.29
C LEU A 6 -6.91 -12.17 -29.08
N VAL A 7 -5.91 -13.01 -29.32
CA VAL A 7 -5.08 -13.60 -28.25
C VAL A 7 -4.26 -12.53 -27.53
N ALA A 8 -3.66 -11.59 -28.25
CA ALA A 8 -2.91 -10.49 -27.66
C ALA A 8 -3.79 -9.59 -26.77
N SER A 9 -5.00 -9.26 -27.22
CA SER A 9 -5.95 -8.49 -26.41
C SER A 9 -6.42 -9.23 -25.14
N ALA A 10 -6.63 -10.54 -25.23
CA ALA A 10 -7.01 -11.34 -24.06
C ALA A 10 -5.90 -11.40 -23.01
N LEU A 11 -4.64 -11.55 -23.45
CA LEU A 11 -3.49 -11.57 -22.55
C LEU A 11 -3.23 -10.21 -21.88
N ALA A 12 -3.42 -9.12 -22.63
CA ALA A 12 -3.28 -7.77 -22.09
C ALA A 12 -4.36 -7.48 -21.03
N ALA A 13 -5.60 -7.91 -21.26
CA ALA A 13 -6.70 -7.72 -20.32
C ALA A 13 -6.49 -8.48 -19.01
N THR A 14 -5.99 -9.72 -19.06
CA THR A 14 -5.71 -10.50 -17.84
C THR A 14 -4.52 -9.95 -17.05
N ALA A 15 -3.48 -9.45 -17.71
CA ALA A 15 -2.31 -8.88 -17.05
C ALA A 15 -2.64 -7.67 -16.15
N ILE A 16 -3.61 -6.83 -16.54
CA ILE A 16 -4.00 -5.64 -15.77
C ILE A 16 -4.63 -6.00 -14.41
N MET A 17 -5.31 -7.15 -14.31
CA MET A 17 -5.91 -7.60 -13.06
C MET A 17 -4.87 -8.01 -12.00
N PHE A 18 -3.67 -8.40 -12.42
CA PHE A 18 -2.59 -8.80 -11.50
C PHE A 18 -1.83 -7.62 -10.88
N VAL A 19 -2.02 -6.39 -11.37
CA VAL A 19 -1.36 -5.18 -10.85
C VAL A 19 -2.13 -4.56 -9.67
N ALA A 20 -3.30 -5.10 -9.31
CA ALA A 20 -4.05 -4.66 -8.14
C ALA A 20 -3.35 -5.08 -6.84
N GLY A 21 -2.43 -4.25 -6.35
CA GLY A 21 -1.86 -4.38 -5.02
C GLY A 21 -2.92 -4.04 -3.97
N CYS A 22 -3.31 -5.02 -3.14
CA CYS A 22 -4.23 -4.79 -2.04
C CYS A 22 -3.49 -4.00 -0.93
N SER A 23 -3.79 -2.71 -0.79
CA SER A 23 -3.28 -1.89 0.32
C SER A 23 -4.01 -2.25 1.60
N SER A 24 -3.51 -3.23 2.34
CA SER A 24 -4.01 -3.57 3.68
C SER A 24 -3.40 -2.68 4.76
N ASN A 25 -4.13 -2.48 5.86
CA ASN A 25 -3.56 -1.86 7.05
C ASN A 25 -2.40 -2.70 7.59
N GLN A 26 -1.34 -2.04 8.05
CA GLN A 26 -0.17 -2.70 8.65
C GLN A 26 0.05 -2.26 10.09
N SER A 27 0.64 -3.13 10.92
CA SER A 27 0.96 -2.83 12.31
C SER A 27 2.45 -2.57 12.51
N ILE A 28 2.79 -1.42 13.06
CA ILE A 28 4.14 -1.10 13.54
C ILE A 28 4.20 -1.46 15.02
N LYS A 29 5.21 -2.24 15.40
CA LYS A 29 5.57 -2.46 16.81
C LYS A 29 6.80 -1.61 17.11
N THR A 30 6.64 -0.64 18.00
CA THR A 30 7.72 0.22 18.45
C THR A 30 8.46 -0.42 19.62
N THR A 31 9.70 0.00 19.85
CA THR A 31 10.58 -0.57 20.89
C THR A 31 10.10 -0.28 22.31
N ASP A 32 9.30 0.76 22.49
CA ASP A 32 8.59 1.09 23.74
C ASP A 32 7.34 0.22 23.98
N GLY A 33 7.05 -0.74 23.09
CA GLY A 33 5.94 -1.69 23.23
C GLY A 33 4.61 -1.22 22.65
N LYS A 34 4.54 -0.02 22.08
CA LYS A 34 3.31 0.47 21.42
C LYS A 34 3.07 -0.23 20.08
N THR A 35 1.81 -0.41 19.74
CA THR A 35 1.38 -0.90 18.42
C THR A 35 0.62 0.20 17.70
N ILE A 36 1.05 0.53 16.48
CA ILE A 36 0.43 1.56 15.64
C ILE A 36 -0.16 0.89 14.41
N VAL A 37 -1.46 1.03 14.19
CA VAL A 37 -2.13 0.56 12.98
C VAL A 37 -2.09 1.66 11.93
N THR A 38 -1.54 1.32 10.77
CA THR A 38 -1.28 2.25 9.68
C THR A 38 -2.21 1.97 8.51
N SER A 39 -2.58 3.03 7.79
CA SER A 39 -3.27 2.92 6.51
C SER A 39 -2.26 2.75 5.39
N GLY A 40 -2.19 1.54 4.84
CA GLY A 40 -1.22 1.17 3.82
C GLY A 40 0.16 0.83 4.40
N LYS A 41 1.16 0.72 3.52
CA LYS A 41 2.51 0.30 3.88
C LYS A 41 3.35 1.48 4.38
N PRO A 42 3.97 1.41 5.57
CA PRO A 42 5.00 2.36 6.00
C PRO A 42 6.20 2.35 5.03
N GLN A 43 6.84 3.50 4.86
CA GLN A 43 8.01 3.64 4.00
C GLN A 43 9.16 4.35 4.74
N VAL A 44 10.38 4.03 4.36
CA VAL A 44 11.55 4.78 4.82
C VAL A 44 11.66 6.02 3.96
N ASP A 45 11.78 7.17 4.61
CA ASP A 45 12.04 8.45 3.99
C ASP A 45 13.54 8.57 3.70
N ASP A 46 13.90 8.74 2.43
CA ASP A 46 15.30 8.69 1.99
C ASP A 46 16.11 9.92 2.45
N ASP A 47 15.45 11.04 2.75
CA ASP A 47 16.10 12.28 3.17
C ASP A 47 16.43 12.29 4.66
N THR A 48 15.56 11.68 5.48
CA THR A 48 15.68 11.68 6.95
C THR A 48 16.12 10.33 7.53
N GLY A 49 15.95 9.25 6.78
CA GLY A 49 16.13 7.88 7.26
C GLY A 49 15.04 7.40 8.23
N LEU A 50 13.96 8.16 8.41
CA LEU A 50 12.88 7.84 9.32
C LEU A 50 11.76 7.05 8.64
N VAL A 51 11.00 6.29 9.42
CA VAL A 51 9.82 5.57 8.91
C VAL A 51 8.61 6.51 8.89
N SER A 52 8.17 6.87 7.68
CA SER A 52 6.95 7.62 7.41
C SER A 52 5.74 6.69 7.31
N TYR A 53 4.66 7.03 8.01
CA TYR A 53 3.41 6.26 8.00
C TYR A 53 2.17 7.15 8.15
N LYS A 54 1.05 6.69 7.58
CA LYS A 54 -0.28 7.28 7.79
C LYS A 54 -1.01 6.50 8.86
N ASN A 55 -1.50 7.17 9.90
CA ASN A 55 -2.32 6.53 10.91
C ASN A 55 -3.69 6.13 10.35
N ALA A 56 -4.18 4.94 10.71
CA ALA A 56 -5.51 4.46 10.34
C ALA A 56 -6.64 5.04 11.21
N GLU A 57 -6.31 5.66 12.34
CA GLU A 57 -7.31 6.31 13.19
C GLU A 57 -7.85 7.58 12.51
N ASN A 58 -9.18 7.72 12.46
CA ASN A 58 -9.90 8.86 11.91
C ASN A 58 -10.08 10.03 12.90
N ARG A 59 -9.39 10.01 14.05
CA ARG A 59 -9.52 11.05 15.07
C ARG A 59 -8.56 12.21 14.75
N PRO A 60 -9.03 13.48 14.78
CA PRO A 60 -8.13 14.63 14.78
C PRO A 60 -7.15 14.50 15.96
N ARG A 61 -5.84 14.50 15.70
CA ARG A 61 -4.83 14.66 16.74
C ARG A 61 -4.64 16.16 16.98
N GLY A 62 -4.84 16.58 18.23
CA GLY A 62 -4.96 17.98 18.64
C GLY A 62 -6.12 18.23 19.62
N ALA A 63 -6.57 17.20 20.34
CA ALA A 63 -7.52 17.33 21.46
C ALA A 63 -6.81 16.94 22.78
N ASP A 64 -5.56 17.41 22.88
CA ASP A 64 -4.67 17.41 24.03
C ASP A 64 -3.64 18.53 23.84
#